data_AF-A0AAD7ED88-F1
#
_entry.id   AF-A0AAD7ED88-F1
#
_cell.length_a   1.000
_cell.length_b   1.000
_cell.length_c   1.000
_cell.angle_alpha   90.00
_cell.angle_beta   90.00
_cell.angle_gamma   90.00
#
_symmetry.space_group_name_H-M   'P 1'
#
loop_
_entity.id
_entity.type
_entity.pdbx_description
1 polymer ?
#
loop_
_entity_poly.entity_id
_entity_poly.type
_entity_poly.pdbx_seq_one_letter_code
_entity_poly.pdbx_strand_id
1 'polypeptide(L)'
;DSTCGNGHKATSTICDQLLTHLSSSGGTVIANSPCAVCLGQSDNQCCVSWSAAVGNMPQGDLFNAANKVCRDCFGGTISGLTRNVNLNGGCVTECLSNR
;
A
#
# COMPACT_ATOMS: atom_id res chain seq x y z
N ASP A 1 -0.90 -6.45 -12.59
CA ASP A 1 -2.29 -6.92 -12.46
C ASP A 1 -2.70 -6.79 -11.00
N SER A 2 -3.94 -6.38 -10.73
CA SER A 2 -4.47 -6.10 -9.38
C SER A 2 -5.62 -7.06 -9.08
N THR A 3 -5.66 -7.59 -7.86
CA THR A 3 -6.67 -8.54 -7.42
C THR A 3 -7.29 -8.08 -6.11
N CYS A 4 -8.62 -7.99 -6.06
CA CYS A 4 -9.34 -7.58 -4.87
C CYS A 4 -9.57 -8.76 -3.93
N GLY A 5 -9.31 -8.52 -2.65
CA GLY A 5 -9.48 -9.47 -1.55
C GLY A 5 -10.77 -9.22 -0.77
N ASN A 6 -11.19 -10.23 0.00
CA ASN A 6 -12.34 -10.13 0.89
C ASN A 6 -11.99 -10.04 2.38
N GLY A 7 -10.72 -10.26 2.76
CA GLY A 7 -10.24 -10.19 4.14
C GLY A 7 -9.56 -8.87 4.48
N HIS A 8 -9.50 -8.53 5.78
CA HIS A 8 -8.82 -7.36 6.32
C HIS A 8 -9.13 -6.06 5.55
N LYS A 9 -10.41 -5.74 5.38
CA LYS A 9 -10.78 -4.57 4.58
C LYS A 9 -10.57 -3.29 5.38
N ALA A 10 -9.94 -2.30 4.77
CA ALA A 10 -9.80 -0.94 5.30
C ALA A 10 -10.90 -0.05 4.70
N THR A 11 -11.38 0.97 5.41
CA THR A 11 -12.33 1.90 4.77
C THR A 11 -11.65 2.67 3.63
N SER A 12 -12.39 2.94 2.55
CA SER A 12 -11.82 3.64 1.39
C SER A 12 -11.25 5.02 1.76
N THR A 13 -11.87 5.70 2.74
CA THR A 13 -11.41 7.00 3.24
C THR A 13 -10.01 6.92 3.86
N ILE A 14 -9.72 5.93 4.71
CA ILE A 14 -8.39 5.83 5.33
C ILE A 14 -7.32 5.43 4.31
N CYS A 15 -7.68 4.64 3.29
CA CYS A 15 -6.76 4.31 2.21
C CYS A 15 -6.48 5.51 1.30
N ASP A 16 -7.47 6.36 1.02
CA ASP A 16 -7.29 7.60 0.26
C ASP A 16 -6.35 8.58 1.00
N GLN A 17 -6.50 8.68 2.33
CA GLN A 17 -5.59 9.44 3.18
C GLN A 17 -4.16 8.87 3.15
N LEU A 18 -4.01 7.54 3.17
CA LEU A 18 -2.72 6.89 3.03
C LEU A 18 -2.09 7.21 1.67
N LEU A 19 -2.85 7.15 0.58
CA LEU A 19 -2.37 7.50 -0.76
C LEU A 19 -1.91 8.95 -0.84
N THR A 20 -2.66 9.87 -0.24
CA THR A 20 -2.28 11.27 -0.12
C THR A 20 -0.96 11.41 0.64
N HIS A 21 -0.81 10.70 1.77
CA HIS A 21 0.43 10.68 2.55
C HIS A 21 1.61 10.15 1.73
N LEU A 22 1.44 9.03 1.00
CA LEU A 22 2.48 8.45 0.15
C LEU A 22 2.89 9.40 -0.98
N SER A 23 1.93 10.06 -1.64
CA SER A 23 2.22 11.03 -2.69
C SER A 23 3.00 12.25 -2.18
N SER A 24 2.73 12.69 -0.95
CA SER A 24 3.43 13.81 -0.31
C SER A 24 4.77 13.41 0.32
N SER A 25 5.02 12.12 0.53
CA SER A 25 6.20 11.59 1.24
C SER A 25 7.31 11.12 0.30
N GLY A 26 7.39 11.66 -0.92
CA GLY A 26 8.41 11.30 -1.92
C GLY A 26 9.87 11.47 -1.45
N GLY A 27 10.12 12.29 -0.41
CA GLY A 27 11.45 12.43 0.22
C GLY A 27 11.71 11.50 1.40
N THR A 28 10.70 10.83 1.93
CA THR A 28 10.84 9.91 3.08
C THR A 28 11.30 8.55 2.57
N VAL A 29 12.48 8.12 3.00
CA VAL A 29 13.06 6.83 2.59
C VAL A 29 12.61 5.73 3.56
N ILE A 30 12.10 4.64 3.01
CA ILE A 30 11.80 3.42 3.76
C ILE A 30 13.10 2.64 3.98
N ALA A 31 13.44 2.41 5.25
CA ALA A 31 14.52 1.51 5.62
C ALA A 31 14.16 0.05 5.24
N ASN A 32 15.13 -0.85 5.13
CA ASN A 32 14.92 -2.26 4.73
C ASN A 32 13.83 -3.02 5.53
N SER A 33 13.43 -2.51 6.70
CA SER A 33 12.37 -3.03 7.54
C SER A 33 11.71 -1.88 8.31
N PRO A 34 10.38 -1.88 8.55
CA PRO A 34 9.39 -2.91 8.23
C PRO A 34 8.86 -2.86 6.78
N CYS A 35 8.41 -4.02 6.26
CA CYS A 35 7.77 -4.17 4.94
C CYS A 35 6.31 -3.66 4.91
N ALA A 36 6.01 -2.60 5.64
CA ALA A 36 4.69 -1.96 5.62
C ALA A 36 4.72 -0.49 6.04
N VAL A 37 3.86 0.30 5.41
CA VAL A 37 3.53 1.67 5.77
C VAL A 37 2.03 1.73 6.03
N CYS A 38 1.65 2.12 7.24
CA CYS A 38 0.26 2.15 7.68
C CYS A 38 -0.16 3.56 8.07
N LEU A 39 -1.42 3.88 7.84
CA LEU A 39 -2.09 5.08 8.34
C LEU A 39 -3.41 4.67 9.00
N GLY A 40 -3.68 5.22 10.18
CA GLY A 40 -4.90 4.99 10.96
C GLY A 40 -4.62 4.46 12.37
N GLN A 41 -5.67 4.03 13.06
CA GLN A 41 -5.60 3.49 14.42
C GLN A 41 -6.46 2.23 14.53
N SER A 42 -5.93 1.21 15.22
CA SER A 42 -6.59 -0.05 15.59
C SER A 42 -7.46 -0.62 14.47
N ASP A 43 -8.79 -0.58 14.62
CA ASP A 43 -9.76 -1.27 13.75
C ASP A 43 -9.99 -0.57 12.39
N ASN A 44 -9.49 0.65 12.21
CA ASN A 44 -9.58 1.37 10.94
C ASN A 44 -8.23 1.93 10.54
N GLN A 45 -7.34 1.02 10.12
CA GLN A 45 -6.08 1.36 9.48
C GLN A 45 -6.05 0.85 8.04
N CYS A 46 -5.30 1.56 7.19
CA CYS A 46 -4.91 1.09 5.88
C CYS A 46 -3.39 0.98 5.84
N CYS A 47 -2.92 -0.15 5.36
CA CYS A 47 -1.51 -0.48 5.26
C CYS A 47 -1.18 -0.83 3.83
N VAL A 48 -0.14 -0.20 3.28
CA VAL A 48 0.59 -0.74 2.15
C VAL A 48 1.67 -1.65 2.69
N SER A 49 1.70 -2.91 2.24
CA SER A 49 2.73 -3.87 2.61
C SER A 49 3.27 -4.59 1.39
N TRP A 50 4.49 -5.12 1.46
CA TRP A 50 5.10 -5.79 0.31
C TRP A 50 5.83 -7.06 0.69
N SER A 51 5.99 -7.96 -0.29
CA SER A 51 6.37 -9.37 -0.07
C SER A 51 7.86 -9.63 0.14
N ALA A 52 8.73 -8.63 -0.04
CA ALA A 52 10.18 -8.80 0.07
C ALA A 52 10.83 -7.62 0.81
N ALA A 53 12.02 -7.81 1.35
CA ALA A 53 12.81 -6.70 1.87
C ALA A 53 13.26 -5.83 0.69
N VAL A 54 12.74 -4.62 0.61
CA VAL A 54 13.14 -3.59 -0.33
C VAL A 54 13.40 -2.35 0.49
N GLY A 55 14.63 -1.88 0.53
CA GLY A 55 15.05 -0.71 1.28
C GLY A 55 15.62 0.36 0.38
N ASN A 56 15.90 1.51 0.99
CA ASN A 56 16.44 2.70 0.30
C ASN A 56 15.54 3.17 -0.85
N MET A 57 14.22 2.97 -0.71
CA MET A 57 13.22 3.44 -1.66
C MET A 57 12.40 4.58 -1.05
N PRO A 58 12.01 5.58 -1.84
CA PRO A 58 11.08 6.61 -1.37
C PRO A 58 9.70 6.00 -1.11
N GLN A 59 9.01 6.46 -0.05
CA GLN A 59 7.64 6.05 0.24
C GLN A 59 6.69 6.28 -0.93
N GLY A 60 6.97 7.30 -1.76
CA GLY A 60 6.20 7.59 -2.97
C GLY A 60 6.17 6.46 -4.00
N ASP A 61 7.14 5.54 -4.01
CA ASP A 61 7.15 4.41 -4.96
C ASP A 61 5.99 3.44 -4.73
N LEU A 62 5.49 3.38 -3.49
CA LEU A 62 4.32 2.57 -3.10
C LEU A 62 3.01 3.14 -3.65
N PHE A 63 2.97 4.41 -4.06
CA PHE A 63 1.72 5.08 -4.43
C PHE A 63 1.04 4.44 -5.63
N ASN A 64 1.79 4.11 -6.69
CA ASN A 64 1.20 3.70 -7.97
C ASN A 64 0.45 2.37 -7.86
N ALA A 65 1.04 1.38 -7.18
CA ALA A 65 0.42 0.08 -7.01
C ALA A 65 -0.73 0.12 -5.98
N ALA A 66 -0.58 0.86 -4.88
CA ALA A 66 -1.63 1.07 -3.91
C ALA A 66 -2.84 1.80 -4.51
N ASN A 67 -2.61 2.87 -5.27
CA ASN A 67 -3.66 3.63 -5.93
C ASN A 67 -4.42 2.75 -6.94
N LYS A 68 -3.71 1.87 -7.66
CA LYS A 68 -4.34 0.90 -8.54
C LYS A 68 -5.28 -0.04 -7.78
N VAL A 69 -4.86 -0.62 -6.66
CA VAL A 69 -5.74 -1.46 -5.82
C VAL A 69 -6.93 -0.66 -5.30
N CYS A 70 -6.73 0.58 -4.85
CA CYS A 70 -7.80 1.42 -4.34
C CYS A 70 -8.87 1.74 -5.40
N ARG A 71 -8.45 1.94 -6.66
CA ARG A 71 -9.35 2.19 -7.80
C ARG A 71 -10.05 0.93 -8.29
N ASP A 72 -9.33 -0.19 -8.35
CA ASP A 72 -9.87 -1.44 -8.90
C ASP A 72 -10.77 -2.17 -7.89
N CYS A 73 -10.50 -2.01 -6.59
CA CYS A 73 -11.26 -2.62 -5.49
C CYS A 73 -12.28 -1.68 -4.86
N PHE A 74 -12.77 -0.71 -5.64
CA PHE A 74 -13.70 0.32 -5.20
C PHE A 74 -15.00 -0.28 -4.64
N GLY A 75 -15.41 0.10 -3.42
CA GLY A 75 -16.60 -0.47 -2.78
C GLY A 75 -16.76 -0.21 -1.29
N GLY A 76 -16.49 1.01 -0.82
CA GLY A 76 -16.60 1.42 0.60
C GLY A 76 -15.50 0.87 1.52
N THR A 77 -15.03 -0.35 1.25
CA THR A 77 -13.90 -0.97 1.93
C THR A 77 -12.93 -1.58 0.92
N ILE A 78 -11.64 -1.38 1.11
CA ILE A 78 -10.55 -1.75 0.21
C ILE A 78 -9.74 -2.89 0.82
N SER A 79 -9.51 -3.92 0.02
CA SER A 79 -8.53 -4.96 0.28
C SER A 79 -8.09 -5.51 -1.07
N GLY A 80 -6.80 -5.62 -1.31
CA GLY A 80 -6.29 -6.21 -2.53
C GLY A 80 -4.78 -6.17 -2.64
N LEU A 81 -4.30 -6.71 -3.75
CA LEU A 81 -2.88 -6.81 -4.05
C LEU A 81 -2.59 -6.50 -5.51
N THR A 82 -1.39 -6.01 -5.77
CA THR A 82 -0.80 -5.88 -7.10
C THR A 82 0.48 -6.70 -7.15
N ARG A 83 0.62 -7.52 -8.18
CA ARG A 83 1.83 -8.33 -8.41
C ARG A 83 2.77 -7.66 -9.40
N ASN A 84 4.04 -8.03 -9.33
CA ASN A 84 5.12 -7.53 -10.20
C ASN A 84 5.29 -6.00 -10.10
N VAL A 85 5.16 -5.47 -8.89
CA VAL A 85 5.45 -4.07 -8.60
C VAL A 85 6.96 -3.92 -8.51
N ASN A 86 7.54 -3.10 -9.37
CA ASN A 86 8.96 -2.81 -9.32
C ASN A 86 9.21 -1.76 -8.23
N LEU A 87 9.76 -2.20 -7.11
CA LEU A 87 10.23 -1.34 -6.04
C LEU A 87 11.75 -1.40 -6.01
N ASN A 88 12.42 -0.26 -6.25
CA ASN A 88 13.88 -0.14 -6.26
C ASN A 88 14.63 -1.24 -7.06
N GLY A 89 14.08 -1.66 -8.21
CA GLY A 89 14.67 -2.70 -9.07
C GLY A 89 14.28 -4.13 -8.70
N GLY A 90 13.55 -4.34 -7.60
CA GLY A 90 13.00 -5.63 -7.18
C GLY A 90 11.51 -5.76 -7.50
N CYS A 91 11.14 -6.85 -8.17
CA CYS A 91 9.73 -7.18 -8.37
C CYS A 91 9.13 -7.78 -7.10
N VAL A 92 8.13 -7.13 -6.54
CA VAL A 92 7.41 -7.58 -5.35
C VAL A 92 5.91 -7.68 -5.59
N THR A 93 5.22 -8.31 -4.64
CA THR A 93 3.77 -8.15 -4.50
C THR A 93 3.52 -7.09 -3.46
N GLU A 94 2.73 -6.08 -3.81
CA GLU A 94 2.27 -5.03 -2.92
C GLU A 94 0.80 -5.26 -2.56
N CYS A 95 0.45 -5.11 -1.29
CA CYS A 95 -0.90 -5.30 -0.76
C CYS A 95 -1.39 -4.00 -0.13
N LEU A 96 -2.66 -3.66 -0.34
CA LEU A 96 -3.36 -2.55 0.31
C LEU A 96 -4.54 -3.11 1.10
N SER A 97 -4.47 -3.10 2.43
CA SER A 97 -5.50 -3.67 3.31
C SER A 97 -5.39 -3.11 4.73
N ASN A 98 -6.37 -3.40 5.58
CA ASN A 98 -6.24 -3.33 7.04
C ASN A 98 -5.28 -4.44 7.51
N ARG A 99 -4.72 -4.35 8.72
CA ARG A 99 -3.74 -5.33 9.23
C ARG A 99 -3.90 -5.63 10.71
#